data_AF-A0A853AU95-F1
#
_entry.id   AF-A0A853AU95-F1
#
_cell.length_a   1.000
_cell.length_b   1.000
_cell.length_c   1.000
_cell.angle_alpha   90.00
_cell.angle_beta   90.00
_cell.angle_gamma   90.00
#
_symmetry.space_group_name_H-M   'P 1'
#
loop_
_entity.id
_entity.type
_entity.pdbx_description
1 polymer ?
#
loop_
_entity_poly.entity_id
_entity_poly.type
_entity_poly.pdbx_seq_one_letter_code
_entity_poly.pdbx_strand_id
1 'polypeptide(L)' 'MSCRDVAGRRRDLSVFINQGDVVVVAPPGETAVLSPLEVGRLRAALRDAVVSAADQD' A
#
# COMPACT_ATOMS: atom_id res chain seq x y z
N MET A 1 5.35 1.85 -2.91
CA MET A 1 4.83 3.21 -3.10
C MET A 1 5.40 4.12 -2.02
N SER A 2 5.83 5.32 -2.41
CA SER A 2 6.46 6.26 -1.48
C SER A 2 5.44 6.82 -0.50
N CYS A 3 5.84 6.92 0.77
CA CYS A 3 5.15 7.64 1.84
C CYS A 3 6.18 8.33 2.73
N ARG A 4 5.74 8.86 3.88
CA ARG A 4 6.62 9.40 4.92
C ARG A 4 6.33 8.78 6.27
N ASP A 5 7.28 8.83 7.17
CA ASP A 5 7.01 8.57 8.59
C ASP A 5 6.60 9.86 9.33
N VAL A 6 6.36 9.75 10.64
CA VAL A 6 6.06 10.89 11.52
C VAL A 6 7.18 11.93 11.60
N ALA A 7 8.42 11.54 11.28
CA ALA A 7 9.57 12.44 11.23
C ALA A 7 9.77 13.04 9.82
N GLY A 8 8.87 12.77 8.87
CA GLY A 8 8.90 13.27 7.50
C GLY A 8 9.92 12.57 6.60
N ARG A 9 10.61 11.52 7.07
CA ARG A 9 11.57 10.77 6.26
C ARG A 9 10.83 9.96 5.22
N ARG A 10 11.40 9.87 4.02
CA ARG A 10 10.83 9.08 2.93
C ARG A 10 10.92 7.59 3.26
N ARG A 11 9.80 6.89 3.15
CA ARG A 11 9.66 5.45 3.34
C ARG A 11 8.83 4.85 2.20
N ASP A 12 8.75 3.52 2.19
CA ASP A 12 7.96 2.78 1.21
C ASP A 12 6.94 1.87 1.90
N LEU A 13 5.73 1.89 1.36
CA LEU A 13 4.66 0.95 1.64
C LEU A 13 4.49 0.03 0.42
N SER A 14 4.28 -1.26 0.63
CA SER A 14 4.10 -2.24 -0.44
C SER A 14 2.70 -2.81 -0.43
N VAL A 15 2.15 -3.05 -1.62
CA VAL A 15 0.90 -3.78 -1.84
C VAL A 15 1.22 -4.91 -2.81
N PHE A 16 0.84 -6.13 -2.46
CA PHE A 16 1.03 -7.31 -3.30
C PHE A 16 -0.09 -8.32 -3.04
N ILE A 17 -0.19 -9.33 -3.90
CA ILE A 17 -1.18 -10.40 -3.80
C ILE A 17 -0.47 -11.66 -3.32
N ASN A 18 -1.10 -12.36 -2.39
CA ASN A 18 -0.61 -13.64 -1.90
C ASN A 18 -1.80 -14.61 -1.77
N GLN A 19 -1.86 -15.60 -2.66
CA GLN A 19 -2.90 -16.65 -2.62
C GLN A 19 -4.34 -16.08 -2.59
N GLY A 20 -4.63 -15.09 -3.46
CA GLY A 20 -5.94 -14.42 -3.49
C GLY A 20 -6.11 -13.32 -2.44
N ASP A 21 -5.22 -13.21 -1.45
CA ASP A 21 -5.28 -12.13 -0.46
C ASP A 21 -4.51 -10.89 -0.92
N VAL A 22 -5.10 -9.71 -0.70
CA VAL A 22 -4.40 -8.43 -0.86
C VAL A 22 -3.63 -8.12 0.43
N VAL A 23 -2.31 -8.10 0.32
CA VAL A 23 -1.40 -7.85 1.45
C VAL A 23 -0.83 -6.44 1.36
N VAL A 24 -0.92 -5.71 2.47
CA VAL A 24 -0.35 -4.36 2.60
C VAL A 24 0.73 -4.39 3.68
N VAL A 25 1.95 -4.00 3.32
CA VAL A 25 3.09 -3.93 4.24
C VAL A 25 3.48 -2.47 4.43
N ALA A 26 3.25 -1.98 5.64
CA ALA A 26 3.75 -0.68 6.09
C ALA A 26 5.26 -0.76 6.39
N PRO A 27 5.98 0.38 6.39
CA PRO A 27 7.36 0.43 6.85
C PRO A 27 7.51 -0.20 8.24
N PRO A 28 8.53 -1.04 8.48
CA PRO A 28 8.69 -1.71 9.76
C PRO A 28 8.96 -0.72 10.89
N GLY A 29 8.26 -0.90 12.02
CA GLY A 29 8.50 -0.16 13.26
C GLY A 29 8.13 1.33 13.24
N GLU A 30 7.49 1.82 12.18
CA GLU A 30 7.15 3.24 12.02
C GLU A 30 5.70 3.40 11.52
N THR A 31 5.06 4.51 11.89
CA THR A 31 3.76 4.90 11.34
C THR A 31 3.94 5.50 9.95
N ALA A 32 3.29 4.94 8.94
CA ALA A 32 3.20 5.57 7.62
C ALA A 32 2.19 6.73 7.64
N VAL A 33 2.66 7.91 7.25
CA VAL A 33 1.87 9.10 7.00
C VAL A 33 1.73 9.26 5.49
N LEU A 34 0.50 9.36 5.03
CA LEU A 34 0.17 9.57 3.63
C LEU A 34 -0.50 10.92 3.46
N SER A 35 0.01 11.72 2.52
CA SER A 35 -0.69 12.90 2.00
C SER A 35 -1.98 12.48 1.27
N PRO A 36 -2.95 13.39 1.06
CA PRO A 36 -4.18 13.07 0.32
C PRO A 36 -3.93 12.45 -1.06
N LEU A 37 -2.89 12.88 -1.77
CA LEU A 37 -2.51 12.31 -3.07
C LEU A 37 -1.98 10.87 -2.93
N GLU A 38 -1.17 10.60 -1.90
CA GLU A 38 -0.65 9.25 -1.62
C GLU A 38 -1.77 8.30 -1.18
N VAL A 39 -2.76 8.79 -0.41
CA VAL A 39 -3.98 8.03 -0.10
C VAL A 39 -4.75 7.67 -1.37
N GLY A 40 -4.89 8.62 -2.30
CA GLY A 40 -5.54 8.38 -3.60
C GLY A 40 -4.81 7.30 -4.42
N ARG A 41 -3.48 7.31 -4.41
CA ARG A 41 -2.65 6.27 -5.07
C ARG A 41 -2.78 4.92 -4.39
N LEU A 42 -2.81 4.87 -3.06
CA LEU A 42 -3.04 3.62 -2.32
C LEU A 42 -4.40 3.02 -2.66
N ARG A 43 -5.45 3.84 -2.72
CA ARG A 43 -6.79 3.40 -3.12
C ARG A 43 -6.79 2.79 -4.53
N ALA A 44 -6.11 3.42 -5.49
CA ALA A 44 -5.98 2.89 -6.85
C ALA A 44 -5.27 1.53 -6.84
N ALA A 45 -4.12 1.42 -6.18
CA ALA A 45 -3.35 0.19 -6.10
C ALA A 45 -4.13 -0.96 -5.41
N LEU A 46 -4.89 -0.65 -4.35
CA LEU A 46 -5.75 -1.64 -3.68
C LEU A 46 -6.87 -2.12 -4.60
N ARG A 47 -7.48 -1.22 -5.38
CA ARG A 47 -8.52 -1.59 -6.34
C ARG A 47 -7.98 -2.51 -7.43
N ASP A 48 -6.81 -2.17 -7.97
CA ASP A 48 -6.15 -2.98 -8.99
C ASP A 48 -5.78 -4.36 -8.42
N ALA A 49 -5.26 -4.41 -7.18
CA ALA A 49 -4.91 -5.66 -6.52
C ALA A 49 -6.12 -6.57 -6.27
N VAL A 50 -7.28 -6.03 -5.90
CA VAL A 50 -8.51 -6.82 -5.71
C VAL A 50 -9.00 -7.42 -7.03
N VAL A 51 -8.95 -6.66 -8.13
CA VAL A 51 -9.32 -7.18 -9.46
C VAL A 51 -8.40 -8.33 -9.84
N SER A 52 -7.09 -8.15 -9.70
CA SER A 52 -6.12 -9.20 -10.00
C SER A 52 -6.20 -10.40 -9.06
N ALA A 53 -6.61 -10.21 -7.80
CA ALA A 53 -6.80 -11.31 -6.85
C ALA A 53 -8.01 -12.17 -7.21
N ALA A 54 -9.11 -11.55 -7.64
CA ALA A 54 -10.31 -12.26 -8.08
C ALA A 54 -10.09 -13.11 -9.35
N ASP A 55 -9.11 -12.74 -10.18
CA ASP A 55 -8.69 -13.53 -11.35
C ASP A 55 -7.81 -14.76 -10.98
N GLN A 56 -7.43 -14.92 -9.70
CA GLN A 56 -6.61 -16.04 -9.21
C GLN A 56 -7.43 -17.14 -8.53
N ASP A 57 -8.75 -16.95 -8.38
CA ASP A 57 -9.72 -17.91 -7.81
C ASP A 57 -10.40 -18.78 -8.88
#